data_AF-A0A7K4CU30-F1
#
_entry.id   AF-A0A7K4CU30-F1
#
_cell.length_a   1.000
_cell.length_b   1.000
_cell.length_c   1.000
_cell.angle_alpha   90.00
_cell.angle_beta   90.00
_cell.angle_gamma   90.00
#
_symmetry.space_group_name_H-M   'P 1'
#
loop_
_entity.id
_entity.type
_entity.pdbx_description
1 polymer ?
#
loop_
_entity_poly.entity_id
_entity_poly.type
_entity_poly.pdbx_seq_one_letter_code
_entity_poly.pdbx_strand_id
1 'polypeptide(L)'
;MPVGIIYDKRYLQHETGSHVESRERLVATMDLIESEKLLASPDFKLIAPRPATIDEVRMVHDADMIERARIKAQQARDGGLQYLDMGDTVVSEHSYDVALLAAGGGMAAADAVLKGDVSSAFALVRPPGHHA
;
A
#
# COMPACT_ATOMS: atom_id res chain seq x y z
N MET A 1 2.69 25.05 -4.53
CA MET A 1 3.23 23.68 -4.61
C MET A 1 2.06 22.71 -4.52
N PRO A 2 1.97 21.72 -5.42
CA PRO A 2 0.83 20.82 -5.49
C PRO A 2 0.75 19.90 -4.26
N VAL A 3 -0.40 19.25 -4.08
CA VAL A 3 -0.61 18.12 -3.16
C VAL A 3 -0.22 16.83 -3.87
N GLY A 4 0.64 16.03 -3.25
CA GLY A 4 1.02 14.71 -3.75
C GLY A 4 -0.06 13.66 -3.48
N ILE A 5 -0.41 12.86 -4.48
CA ILE A 5 -1.25 11.67 -4.31
C ILE A 5 -0.40 10.46 -4.62
N ILE A 6 -0.19 9.58 -3.64
CA ILE A 6 0.64 8.40 -3.82
C ILE A 6 -0.30 7.23 -4.09
N TYR A 7 -0.17 6.63 -5.27
CA TYR A 7 -1.02 5.53 -5.70
C TYR A 7 -0.31 4.66 -6.73
N ASP A 8 -0.62 3.37 -6.72
CA ASP A 8 -0.23 2.41 -7.75
C ASP A 8 -1.29 1.31 -7.86
N LYS A 9 -1.60 0.89 -9.10
CA LYS A 9 -2.62 -0.16 -9.35
C LYS A 9 -2.23 -1.51 -8.73
N ARG A 10 -0.95 -1.74 -8.43
CA ARG A 10 -0.48 -2.96 -7.73
C ARG A 10 -1.11 -3.11 -6.34
N TYR A 11 -1.54 -2.03 -5.68
CA TYR A 11 -2.28 -2.13 -4.41
C TYR A 11 -3.59 -2.93 -4.51
N LEU A 12 -4.15 -3.05 -5.71
CA LEU A 12 -5.35 -3.84 -5.97
C LEU A 12 -5.08 -5.35 -5.99
N GLN A 13 -3.82 -5.78 -6.04
CA GLN A 13 -3.43 -7.20 -6.05
C GLN A 13 -3.46 -7.82 -4.66
N HIS A 14 -3.57 -7.01 -3.59
CA HIS A 14 -3.90 -7.51 -2.27
C HIS A 14 -5.40 -7.88 -2.21
N GLU A 15 -5.67 -9.11 -2.64
CA GLU A 15 -6.98 -9.73 -2.65
C GLU A 15 -7.27 -10.34 -1.28
N THR A 16 -8.46 -10.09 -0.74
CA THR A 16 -8.87 -10.49 0.62
C THR A 16 -10.20 -11.26 0.64
N GLY A 17 -10.72 -11.63 -0.54
CA GLY A 17 -12.00 -12.31 -0.67
C GLY A 17 -13.17 -11.42 -0.25
N SER A 18 -14.05 -11.93 0.61
CA SER A 18 -15.25 -11.22 1.10
C SER A 18 -14.98 -10.31 2.31
N HIS A 19 -13.71 -10.03 2.62
CA HIS A 19 -13.33 -9.19 3.75
C HIS A 19 -13.67 -7.72 3.50
N VAL A 20 -13.95 -6.96 4.57
CA VAL A 20 -14.30 -5.52 4.47
C VAL A 20 -13.12 -4.65 4.05
N GLU A 21 -11.89 -5.08 4.37
CA GLU A 21 -10.66 -4.51 3.81
C GLU A 21 -10.49 -5.08 2.40
N SER A 22 -10.98 -4.36 1.39
CA SER A 22 -11.01 -4.84 0.00
C SER A 22 -10.49 -3.81 -1.00
N ARG A 23 -10.17 -4.27 -2.23
CA ARG A 23 -9.67 -3.43 -3.32
C ARG A 23 -10.64 -2.32 -3.72
N GLU A 24 -11.94 -2.54 -3.52
CA GLU A 24 -13.01 -1.58 -3.81
C GLU A 24 -12.81 -0.26 -3.05
N ARG A 25 -12.20 -0.29 -1.86
CA ARG A 25 -11.89 0.92 -1.08
C ARG A 25 -10.97 1.89 -1.84
N LEU A 26 -9.97 1.34 -2.53
CA LEU A 26 -9.03 2.10 -3.35
C LEU A 26 -9.63 2.48 -4.69
N VAL A 27 -10.36 1.56 -5.32
CA VAL A 27 -11.07 1.83 -6.59
C VAL A 27 -12.04 2.99 -6.43
N ALA A 28 -12.92 2.95 -5.42
CA ALA A 28 -13.91 4.01 -5.20
C ALA A 28 -13.26 5.39 -4.96
N THR A 29 -12.13 5.42 -4.25
CA THR A 29 -11.39 6.68 -4.01
C THR A 29 -10.75 7.21 -5.30
N MET A 30 -10.17 6.33 -6.12
CA MET A 30 -9.58 6.71 -7.40
C MET A 30 -10.65 7.11 -8.44
N ASP A 31 -11.78 6.42 -8.48
CA ASP A 31 -12.91 6.77 -9.34
C ASP A 31 -13.40 8.20 -9.05
N LEU A 32 -13.47 8.59 -7.77
CA LEU A 32 -13.80 9.95 -7.36
C LEU A 32 -12.73 10.96 -7.79
N ILE A 33 -11.45 10.64 -7.59
CA ILE A 33 -10.32 11.49 -8.02
C ILE A 33 -10.36 11.73 -9.54
N GLU A 34 -10.68 10.69 -10.31
CA GLU A 34 -10.79 10.73 -11.76
C GLU A 34 -12.05 11.49 -12.23
N SER A 35 -13.21 11.25 -11.62
CA SER A 35 -14.48 11.91 -11.98
C SER A 35 -14.43 13.41 -11.73
N GLU A 36 -13.80 13.83 -10.63
CA GLU A 36 -13.56 15.22 -10.27
C GLU A 36 -12.37 15.84 -11.04
N LYS A 37 -11.68 15.05 -11.87
CA LYS A 37 -10.52 15.47 -12.68
C LYS A 37 -9.42 16.12 -11.85
N LEU A 38 -9.23 15.70 -10.60
CA LEU A 38 -8.23 16.32 -9.71
C LEU A 38 -6.82 16.20 -10.27
N LEU A 39 -6.48 15.06 -10.89
CA LEU A 39 -5.18 14.83 -11.51
C LEU A 39 -4.94 15.63 -12.81
N ALA A 40 -5.98 16.28 -13.36
CA ALA A 40 -5.83 17.23 -14.47
C ALA A 40 -5.54 18.66 -13.97
N SER A 41 -5.76 18.95 -12.68
CA SER A 41 -5.40 20.23 -12.08
C SER A 41 -3.91 20.28 -11.74
N PRO A 42 -3.22 21.42 -11.96
CA PRO A 42 -1.84 21.61 -11.51
C PRO A 42 -1.69 21.63 -9.98
N ASP A 43 -2.78 21.67 -9.23
CA ASP A 43 -2.77 21.62 -7.76
C ASP A 43 -2.50 20.22 -7.20
N PHE A 44 -2.56 19.18 -8.04
CA PHE A 44 -2.30 17.81 -7.64
C PHE A 44 -1.19 17.17 -8.48
N LYS A 45 -0.45 16.26 -7.86
CA LYS A 45 0.62 15.50 -8.52
C LYS A 45 0.53 14.04 -8.13
N LEU A 46 0.34 13.17 -9.11
CA LEU A 46 0.43 11.72 -8.89
C LEU A 46 1.90 11.33 -8.70
N ILE A 47 2.19 10.60 -7.62
CA ILE A 47 3.54 10.15 -7.27
C ILE A 47 3.54 8.62 -7.19
N ALA A 48 4.44 8.00 -7.94
CA ALA A 48 4.61 6.55 -7.89
C ALA A 48 5.29 6.14 -6.57
N PRO A 49 4.81 5.10 -5.88
CA PRO A 49 5.50 4.51 -4.74
C PRO A 49 6.71 3.70 -5.21
N ARG A 50 7.59 3.37 -4.25
CA ARG A 50 8.63 2.34 -4.40
C ARG A 50 8.40 1.25 -3.35
N PRO A 51 8.85 0.01 -3.57
CA PRO A 51 8.93 -0.96 -2.49
C PRO A 51 9.90 -0.46 -1.40
N ALA A 52 9.52 -0.65 -0.14
CA ALA A 52 10.46 -0.57 0.97
C ALA A 52 11.47 -1.72 0.86
N THR A 53 12.72 -1.42 1.20
CA THR A 53 13.76 -2.44 1.36
C THR A 53 13.55 -3.20 2.67
N ILE A 54 14.10 -4.41 2.76
CA ILE A 54 14.00 -5.20 4.00
C ILE A 54 14.66 -4.47 5.17
N ASP A 55 15.78 -3.77 4.95
CA ASP A 55 16.43 -2.99 6.00
C ASP A 55 15.56 -1.85 6.52
N GLU A 56 14.79 -1.18 5.63
CA GLU A 56 13.84 -0.16 6.04
C GLU A 56 12.68 -0.74 6.86
N VAL A 57 12.16 -1.91 6.46
CA VAL A 57 11.09 -2.59 7.21
C VAL A 57 11.59 -3.08 8.57
N ARG A 58 12.86 -3.50 8.64
CA ARG A 58 13.51 -3.94 9.89
C ARG A 58 13.73 -2.83 10.91
N MET A 59 13.52 -1.56 10.54
CA MET A 59 13.53 -0.46 11.51
C MET A 59 12.35 -0.52 12.49
N VAL A 60 11.28 -1.25 12.15
CA VAL A 60 10.04 -1.35 12.94
C VAL A 60 9.59 -2.79 13.22
N HIS A 61 9.92 -3.75 12.34
CA HIS A 61 9.51 -5.14 12.50
C HIS A 61 10.71 -6.10 12.65
N ASP A 62 10.54 -7.12 13.47
CA ASP A 62 11.53 -8.19 13.62
C ASP A 62 11.58 -9.11 12.38
N ALA A 63 12.75 -9.72 12.15
CA ALA A 63 12.99 -10.60 11.01
C ALA A 63 11.98 -11.76 10.92
N ASP A 64 11.58 -12.32 12.08
CA ASP A 64 10.64 -13.44 12.15
C ASP A 64 9.23 -13.05 11.65
N MET A 65 8.80 -11.81 11.90
CA MET A 65 7.52 -11.31 11.43
C MET A 65 7.52 -11.11 9.91
N ILE A 66 8.59 -10.49 9.39
CA ILE A 66 8.78 -10.28 7.95
C ILE A 66 8.77 -11.61 7.21
N GLU A 67 9.50 -12.59 7.73
CA GLU A 67 9.60 -13.92 7.14
C GLU A 67 8.27 -14.68 7.21
N ARG A 68 7.53 -14.57 8.32
CA ARG A 68 6.19 -15.14 8.45
C ARG A 68 5.25 -14.59 7.39
N ALA A 69 5.26 -13.28 7.17
CA ALA A 69 4.44 -12.65 6.15
C ALA A 69 4.79 -13.14 4.73
N ARG A 70 6.09 -13.26 4.44
CA ARG A 70 6.61 -13.80 3.18
C ARG A 70 6.14 -15.24 2.94
N ILE A 71 6.28 -16.11 3.95
CA ILE A 71 5.86 -17.52 3.86
C ILE A 71 4.35 -17.64 3.66
N LYS A 72 3.55 -16.86 4.39
CA LYS A 72 2.09 -16.86 4.26
C LYS A 72 1.64 -16.42 2.87
N ALA A 73 2.26 -15.40 2.30
CA ALA A 73 1.98 -15.01 0.91
C ALA A 73 2.35 -16.13 -0.09
N GLN A 74 3.47 -16.83 0.12
CA GLN A 74 3.84 -17.97 -0.73
C GLN A 74 2.85 -19.13 -0.64
N GLN A 75 2.32 -19.41 0.55
CA GLN A 75 1.29 -20.44 0.76
C GLN A 75 -0.06 -20.10 0.12
N ALA A 76 -0.29 -18.83 -0.22
CA ALA A 76 -1.52 -18.36 -0.86
C ALA A 76 -1.51 -18.49 -2.41
N ARG A 77 -0.38 -18.87 -3.03
CA ARG A 77 -0.20 -18.93 -4.50
C ARG A 77 -1.16 -19.86 -5.23
N ASP A 78 -1.65 -20.91 -4.55
CA ASP A 78 -2.59 -21.86 -5.14
C ASP A 78 -4.06 -21.39 -5.01
N GLY A 79 -4.28 -20.08 -4.90
CA GLY A 79 -5.60 -19.44 -4.80
C GLY A 79 -6.22 -19.48 -3.40
N GLY A 80 -5.48 -19.96 -2.39
CA GLY A 80 -5.93 -19.99 -0.99
C GLY A 80 -5.70 -18.66 -0.28
N LEU A 81 -6.62 -18.27 0.61
CA LEU A 81 -6.37 -17.20 1.57
C LEU A 81 -5.63 -17.75 2.79
N GLN A 82 -4.62 -17.01 3.21
CA GLN A 82 -3.87 -17.25 4.45
C GLN A 82 -4.14 -16.13 5.44
N TYR A 83 -3.68 -16.30 6.67
CA TYR A 83 -3.84 -15.30 7.74
C TYR A 83 -2.52 -15.14 8.52
N LEU A 84 -2.19 -13.91 8.89
CA LEU A 84 -1.03 -13.64 9.77
C LEU A 84 -1.33 -13.88 11.25
N ASP A 85 -2.59 -13.80 11.62
CA ASP A 85 -3.10 -13.91 12.99
C ASP A 85 -4.24 -14.94 13.08
N MET A 86 -5.10 -14.81 14.09
CA MET A 86 -6.23 -15.71 14.33
C MET A 86 -7.43 -15.50 13.38
N GLY A 87 -7.27 -14.77 12.27
CA GLY A 87 -8.25 -14.71 11.18
C GLY A 87 -8.66 -13.32 10.72
N ASP A 88 -8.04 -12.26 11.24
CA ASP A 88 -8.37 -10.87 10.93
C ASP A 88 -7.47 -10.31 9.81
N THR A 89 -6.19 -10.67 9.83
CA THR A 89 -5.21 -10.20 8.83
C THR A 89 -5.09 -11.18 7.67
N VAL A 90 -5.94 -11.00 6.64
CA VAL A 90 -5.94 -11.80 5.41
C VAL A 90 -4.65 -11.60 4.60
N VAL A 91 -4.15 -12.68 4.00
CA VAL A 91 -2.98 -12.71 3.14
C VAL A 91 -3.28 -13.52 1.88
N SER A 92 -3.19 -12.87 0.72
CA SER A 92 -3.11 -13.47 -0.61
C SER A 92 -1.69 -13.47 -1.18
N GLU A 93 -1.51 -14.13 -2.33
CA GLU A 93 -0.22 -14.29 -3.03
C GLU A 93 0.63 -13.01 -3.10
N HIS A 94 0.02 -11.88 -3.47
CA HIS A 94 0.73 -10.63 -3.70
C HIS A 94 0.85 -9.75 -2.45
N SER A 95 0.26 -10.15 -1.33
CA SER A 95 0.14 -9.28 -0.14
C SER A 95 1.49 -8.85 0.42
N TYR A 96 2.49 -9.74 0.39
CA TYR A 96 3.84 -9.42 0.87
C TYR A 96 4.47 -8.30 0.04
N ASP A 97 4.52 -8.46 -1.29
CA ASP A 97 5.10 -7.48 -2.19
C ASP A 97 4.32 -6.16 -2.19
N VAL A 98 2.99 -6.25 -2.10
CA VAL A 98 2.10 -5.10 -2.01
C VAL A 98 2.25 -4.36 -0.67
N ALA A 99 2.49 -5.05 0.44
CA ALA A 99 2.79 -4.44 1.74
C ALA A 99 4.13 -3.68 1.72
N LEU A 100 5.16 -4.24 1.08
CA LEU A 100 6.42 -3.52 0.86
C LEU A 100 6.20 -2.25 0.03
N LEU A 101 5.36 -2.33 -1.01
CA LEU A 101 5.00 -1.17 -1.83
C LEU A 101 4.23 -0.12 -1.01
N ALA A 102 3.31 -0.54 -0.13
CA ALA A 102 2.53 0.35 0.71
C ALA A 102 3.42 1.11 1.71
N ALA A 103 4.34 0.40 2.38
CA ALA A 103 5.32 0.99 3.28
C ALA A 103 6.20 2.01 2.56
N GLY A 104 6.76 1.63 1.41
CA GLY A 104 7.59 2.55 0.63
C GLY A 104 6.79 3.66 -0.08
N GLY A 105 5.47 3.51 -0.23
CA GLY A 105 4.55 4.59 -0.62
C GLY A 105 4.44 5.67 0.45
N GLY A 106 4.39 5.29 1.73
CA GLY A 106 4.49 6.24 2.85
C GLY A 106 5.84 6.97 2.87
N MET A 107 6.94 6.25 2.62
CA MET A 107 8.27 6.87 2.51
C MET A 107 8.39 7.82 1.32
N ALA A 108 7.85 7.44 0.16
CA ALA A 108 7.82 8.31 -1.03
C ALA A 108 7.02 9.60 -0.79
N ALA A 109 5.91 9.52 -0.04
CA ALA A 109 5.14 10.69 0.37
C ALA A 109 5.98 11.63 1.25
N ALA A 110 6.66 11.09 2.27
CA ALA A 110 7.53 11.86 3.17
C ALA A 110 8.69 12.50 2.41
N ASP A 111 9.38 11.75 1.55
CA ASP A 111 10.49 12.24 0.73
C ASP A 111 10.06 13.40 -0.17
N ALA A 112 8.91 13.30 -0.83
CA ALA A 112 8.41 14.33 -1.73
C ALA A 112 8.11 15.65 -0.99
N VAL A 113 7.57 15.57 0.23
CA VAL A 113 7.32 16.74 1.07
C VAL A 113 8.65 17.34 1.56
N LEU A 114 9.57 16.51 2.07
CA LEU A 114 10.85 16.97 2.62
C LEU A 114 11.76 17.61 1.55
N LYS A 115 11.70 17.14 0.30
CA LYS A 115 12.43 17.72 -0.83
C LYS A 115 11.80 19.00 -1.38
N GLY A 116 10.57 19.33 -0.96
CA GLY A 116 9.81 20.46 -1.48
C GLY A 116 9.18 20.23 -2.86
N ASP A 117 9.06 18.97 -3.30
CA ASP A 117 8.41 18.63 -4.57
C ASP A 117 6.88 18.87 -4.51
N VAL A 118 6.30 18.75 -3.30
CA VAL A 118 4.88 18.94 -2.98
C VAL A 118 4.73 19.66 -1.63
N SER A 119 3.61 20.34 -1.40
CA SER A 119 3.32 21.03 -0.13
C SER A 119 2.85 20.08 0.97
N SER A 120 2.12 19.04 0.58
CA SER A 120 1.61 17.96 1.43
C SER A 120 1.39 16.72 0.56
N ALA A 121 1.13 15.57 1.18
CA ALA A 121 0.86 14.34 0.45
C ALA A 121 -0.22 13.49 1.13
N PHE A 122 -0.96 12.76 0.30
CA PHE A 122 -1.95 11.76 0.71
C PHE A 122 -1.57 10.40 0.11
N ALA A 123 -1.28 9.43 0.99
CA ALA A 123 -0.86 8.09 0.58
C ALA A 123 -2.05 7.14 0.51
N LEU A 124 -2.54 6.89 -0.69
CA LEU A 124 -3.66 5.99 -0.95
C LEU A 124 -3.14 4.56 -1.15
N VAL A 125 -2.78 3.92 -0.04
CA VAL A 125 -2.10 2.63 -0.01
C VAL A 125 -2.97 1.51 0.56
N ARG A 126 -2.70 0.28 0.12
CA ARG A 126 -3.20 -0.98 0.72
C ARG A 126 -2.10 -2.04 0.64
N PRO A 127 -1.97 -2.96 1.62
CA PRO A 127 -2.75 -3.06 2.87
C PRO A 127 -2.51 -1.90 3.86
N PRO A 128 -3.39 -1.70 4.87
CA PRO A 128 -3.17 -0.73 5.94
C PRO A 128 -2.04 -1.16 6.89
N GLY A 129 -1.47 -0.22 7.67
CA GLY A 129 -0.27 -0.50 8.49
C GLY A 129 -0.25 -0.01 9.94
N HIS A 130 -1.20 0.82 10.39
CA HIS A 130 -1.16 1.40 11.75
C HIS A 130 -1.31 0.41 12.92
N HIS A 131 -1.73 -0.83 12.64
CA HIS A 131 -1.89 -1.91 13.61
C HIS A 131 -0.81 -3.01 13.48
N ALA A 132 0.12 -2.85 12.55
CA ALA A 132 1.16 -3.83 12.25
C ALA A 132 2.19 -3.95 13.38
#